data_AF-A0A7I7NK55-F1
#
_entry.id   AF-A0A7I7NK55-F1
#
_cell.length_a   1.000
_cell.length_b   1.000
_cell.length_c   1.000
_cell.angle_alpha   90.00
_cell.angle_beta   90.00
_cell.angle_gamma   90.00
#
_symmetry.space_group_name_H-M   'P 1'
#
loop_
_entity.id
_entity.type
_entity.pdbx_description
1 polymer ?
#
loop_
_entity_poly.entity_id
_entity_poly.type
_entity_poly.pdbx_seq_one_letter_code
_entity_poly.pdbx_strand_id
1 'polypeptide(L)'
;MGRRGGKWHTGFVRSHQRQRPDESTLRKLFARLDADALDQALGVWMWTRTFTVEQRRVIAIDGKTIRGARTRAGGKAPHLIAAFDHGAGVVLGQVAVDAKSNEIPAARTLLRHLDLDDAVVTLDAMHTKPIPPHSSPAQAATTCSQ
;
A
#
# COMPACT_ATOMS: atom_id res chain seq x y z
N MET A 1 -31.86 -63.40 29.03
CA MET A 1 -32.42 -62.32 28.19
C MET A 1 -32.23 -60.99 28.95
N GLY A 2 -31.39 -60.07 28.47
CA GLY A 2 -31.14 -58.82 29.18
C GLY A 2 -29.94 -58.06 28.62
N ARG A 3 -30.16 -57.35 27.51
CA ARG A 3 -29.19 -56.46 26.87
C ARG A 3 -28.82 -55.33 27.84
N ARG A 4 -27.53 -55.19 28.20
CA ARG A 4 -27.02 -53.97 28.86
C ARG A 4 -26.30 -53.12 27.83
N GLY A 5 -26.91 -51.98 27.52
CA GLY A 5 -26.48 -51.04 26.51
C GLY A 5 -25.09 -50.47 26.80
N GLY A 6 -24.24 -50.51 25.77
CA GLY A 6 -23.00 -49.74 25.74
C GLY A 6 -23.33 -48.26 25.77
N LYS A 7 -22.78 -47.56 26.77
CA LYS A 7 -22.79 -46.10 26.82
C LYS A 7 -21.80 -45.61 25.77
N TRP A 8 -22.31 -45.01 24.71
CA TRP A 8 -21.49 -44.26 23.76
C TRP A 8 -21.07 -42.96 24.45
N HIS A 9 -19.79 -42.88 24.83
CA HIS A 9 -19.17 -41.59 25.08
C HIS A 9 -18.92 -40.94 23.71
N THR A 10 -19.81 -40.05 23.29
CA THR A 10 -19.53 -39.17 22.15
C THR A 10 -18.42 -38.22 22.58
N GLY A 11 -17.19 -38.59 22.24
CA GLY A 11 -16.06 -37.69 22.29
C GLY A 11 -16.40 -36.46 21.46
N PHE A 12 -16.61 -35.32 22.13
CA PHE A 12 -16.64 -34.02 21.49
C PHE A 12 -15.24 -33.77 20.97
N VAL A 13 -14.99 -34.18 19.73
CA VAL A 13 -13.80 -33.74 18.99
C VAL A 13 -13.97 -32.24 18.86
N ARG A 14 -13.23 -31.48 19.69
CA ARG A 14 -13.08 -30.03 19.54
C ARG A 14 -12.50 -29.82 18.15
N SER A 15 -13.38 -29.59 17.18
CA SER A 15 -12.96 -29.04 15.90
C SER A 15 -12.18 -27.77 16.27
N HIS A 16 -10.91 -27.71 15.87
CA HIS A 16 -10.18 -26.46 15.90
C HIS A 16 -10.79 -25.56 14.82
N GLN A 17 -12.04 -25.13 15.04
CA GLN A 17 -12.61 -24.03 14.30
C GLN A 17 -11.69 -22.86 14.59
N ARG A 18 -10.92 -22.45 13.57
CA ARG A 18 -10.15 -21.21 13.60
C ARG A 18 -11.15 -20.10 13.95
N GLN A 19 -11.17 -19.69 15.20
CA GLN A 19 -12.00 -18.57 15.63
C GLN A 19 -11.47 -17.33 14.91
N ARG A 20 -12.38 -16.60 14.28
CA ARG A 20 -12.01 -15.33 13.65
C ARG A 20 -11.55 -14.37 14.74
N PRO A 21 -10.49 -13.57 14.51
CA PRO A 21 -10.11 -12.52 15.43
C PRO A 21 -11.30 -11.60 15.71
N ASP A 22 -11.47 -11.20 16.97
CA ASP A 22 -12.42 -10.14 17.32
C ASP A 22 -11.88 -8.76 16.91
N GLU A 23 -12.75 -7.75 16.93
CA GLU A 23 -12.41 -6.37 16.60
C GLU A 23 -11.28 -5.82 17.49
N SER A 24 -11.25 -6.20 18.77
CA SER A 24 -10.21 -5.80 19.72
C SER A 24 -8.83 -6.33 19.33
N THR A 25 -8.78 -7.56 18.83
CA THR A 25 -7.57 -8.24 18.36
C THR A 25 -7.04 -7.56 17.10
N LEU A 26 -7.90 -7.30 16.12
CA LEU A 26 -7.53 -6.58 14.90
C LEU A 26 -7.01 -5.17 15.22
N ARG A 27 -7.71 -4.43 16.07
CA ARG A 27 -7.29 -3.08 16.48
C ARG A 27 -5.92 -3.06 17.15
N LYS A 28 -5.66 -3.98 18.09
CA LYS A 28 -4.36 -4.08 18.77
C LYS A 28 -3.23 -4.44 17.82
N LEU A 29 -3.51 -5.31 16.85
CA LEU A 29 -2.55 -5.69 15.81
C LEU A 29 -2.19 -4.48 14.94
N PHE A 30 -3.18 -3.83 14.34
CA PHE A 30 -2.94 -2.69 13.45
C PHE A 30 -2.31 -1.49 14.18
N ALA A 31 -2.63 -1.27 15.46
CA ALA A 31 -1.99 -0.23 16.25
C ALA A 31 -0.50 -0.46 16.54
N ARG A 32 0.01 -1.69 16.35
CA ARG A 32 1.40 -2.07 16.60
C ARG A 32 2.18 -2.41 15.34
N LEU A 33 1.50 -2.54 14.21
CA LEU A 33 2.11 -2.82 12.92
C LEU A 33 2.88 -1.60 12.43
N ASP A 34 4.07 -1.84 11.90
CA ASP A 34 4.76 -0.87 11.08
C ASP A 34 3.98 -0.72 9.76
N ALA A 35 3.44 0.47 9.53
CA ALA A 35 2.62 0.76 8.37
C ALA A 35 3.43 0.74 7.06
N ASP A 36 4.67 1.21 7.10
CA ASP A 36 5.52 1.29 5.91
C ASP A 36 5.99 -0.12 5.50
N ALA A 37 6.35 -0.95 6.47
CA ALA A 37 6.72 -2.34 6.22
C ALA A 37 5.52 -3.16 5.68
N LEU A 38 4.32 -2.93 6.22
CA LEU A 38 3.10 -3.56 5.72
C LEU A 38 2.80 -3.13 4.29
N ASP A 39 2.90 -1.83 4.00
CA ASP A 39 2.63 -1.30 2.66
C ASP A 39 3.62 -1.86 1.63
N GLN A 40 4.91 -1.93 1.98
CA GLN A 40 5.92 -2.54 1.12
C GLN A 40 5.61 -4.01 0.81
N ALA A 41 5.26 -4.80 1.84
CA ALA A 41 4.92 -6.21 1.67
C ALA A 41 3.68 -6.40 0.78
N LEU A 42 2.66 -5.56 0.96
CA LEU A 42 1.46 -5.56 0.13
C LEU A 42 1.78 -5.11 -1.30
N GLY A 43 2.58 -4.06 -1.48
CA GLY A 43 2.99 -3.55 -2.80
C GLY A 43 3.75 -4.60 -3.61
N VAL A 44 4.73 -5.28 -3.01
CA VAL A 44 5.44 -6.40 -3.64
C VAL A 44 4.47 -7.50 -4.05
N TRP A 45 3.52 -7.85 -3.18
CA TRP A 45 2.51 -8.86 -3.50
C TRP A 45 1.58 -8.40 -4.63
N MET A 46 1.09 -7.17 -4.60
CA MET A 46 0.24 -6.59 -5.66
C MET A 46 0.97 -6.55 -7.00
N TRP A 47 2.28 -6.27 -7.00
CA TRP A 47 3.09 -6.29 -8.21
C TRP A 47 2.98 -7.63 -8.96
N THR A 48 2.97 -8.75 -8.22
CA THR A 48 2.80 -10.11 -8.78
C THR A 48 1.44 -10.37 -9.40
N ARG A 49 0.48 -9.45 -9.23
CA ARG A 49 -0.90 -9.55 -9.72
C ARG A 49 -1.20 -8.58 -10.87
N THR A 50 -0.21 -7.81 -11.31
CA THR A 50 -0.35 -6.85 -12.40
C THR A 50 -0.20 -7.48 -13.78
N PHE A 51 -0.65 -6.75 -14.81
CA PHE A 51 -0.44 -7.09 -16.21
C PHE A 51 -0.29 -5.81 -17.04
N THR A 52 0.27 -5.93 -18.24
CA THR A 52 0.42 -4.80 -19.17
C THR A 52 -0.76 -4.69 -20.11
N VAL A 53 -1.14 -3.47 -20.49
CA VAL A 53 -2.14 -3.18 -21.52
C VAL A 53 -1.38 -2.67 -22.75
N GLU A 54 -1.60 -3.27 -23.92
CA GLU A 54 -0.89 -2.90 -25.16
C GLU A 54 0.65 -2.87 -25.00
N GLN A 55 1.20 -3.89 -24.33
CA GLN A 55 2.64 -4.04 -24.02
C GLN A 55 3.23 -2.98 -23.07
N ARG A 56 2.41 -2.12 -22.46
CA ARG A 56 2.87 -1.11 -21.50
C ARG A 56 2.14 -1.22 -20.17
N ARG A 57 2.84 -0.89 -19.09
CA ARG A 57 2.20 -0.66 -17.79
C ARG A 57 1.76 0.79 -17.70
N VAL A 58 0.58 1.08 -17.16
CA VAL A 58 0.10 2.46 -16.97
C VAL A 58 -0.12 2.74 -15.49
N ILE A 59 0.71 3.61 -14.92
CA ILE A 59 0.75 3.91 -13.48
C ILE A 59 0.34 5.36 -13.24
N ALA A 60 -0.70 5.59 -12.45
CA ALA A 60 -1.00 6.92 -11.92
C ALA A 60 -0.27 7.14 -10.59
N ILE A 61 0.31 8.31 -10.41
CA ILE A 61 0.72 8.81 -9.09
C ILE A 61 -0.27 9.87 -8.64
N ASP A 62 -0.92 9.64 -7.50
CA ASP A 62 -1.93 10.55 -6.97
C ASP A 62 -1.86 10.68 -5.45
N GLY A 63 -2.22 11.86 -4.95
CA GLY A 63 -2.24 12.22 -3.54
C GLY A 63 -3.63 12.08 -2.93
N LYS A 64 -3.78 11.24 -1.91
CA LYS A 64 -5.04 11.06 -1.16
C LYS A 64 -4.86 11.34 0.32
N THR A 65 -5.71 12.23 0.83
CA THR A 65 -5.89 12.41 2.28
C THR A 65 -6.84 11.35 2.83
N ILE A 66 -6.35 10.52 3.75
CA ILE A 66 -7.13 9.44 4.37
C ILE A 66 -8.05 10.03 5.45
N ARG A 67 -9.18 10.57 5.00
CA ARG A 67 -10.20 11.16 5.88
C ARG A 67 -10.65 10.11 6.90
N GLY A 68 -10.66 10.48 8.18
CA GLY A 68 -11.04 9.59 9.29
C GLY A 68 -9.84 8.95 10.03
N ALA A 69 -8.63 8.95 9.46
CA ALA A 69 -7.44 8.36 10.09
C ALA A 69 -6.66 9.37 10.97
N ARG A 70 -7.36 10.29 11.66
CA ARG A 70 -6.69 11.28 12.52
C ARG A 70 -6.20 10.60 13.79
N THR A 71 -4.91 10.71 14.08
CA THR A 71 -4.28 10.07 15.26
C THR A 71 -4.55 10.80 16.57
N ARG A 72 -4.86 12.10 16.52
CA ARG A 72 -5.21 12.92 17.70
C ARG A 72 -6.33 13.90 17.37
N ALA A 73 -7.13 14.26 18.38
CA ALA A 73 -8.07 15.37 18.27
C ALA A 73 -7.34 16.64 17.81
N GLY A 74 -7.77 17.20 16.66
CA GLY A 74 -7.14 18.37 16.02
C GLY A 74 -5.94 18.07 15.11
N GLY A 75 -5.49 16.81 15.01
CA GLY A 75 -4.42 16.41 14.10
C GLY A 75 -4.86 16.39 12.63
N LYS A 76 -3.92 16.65 11.70
CA LYS A 76 -4.16 16.44 10.27
C LYS A 76 -4.31 14.96 9.99
N ALA A 77 -5.23 14.62 9.08
CA ALA A 77 -5.29 13.26 8.56
C ALA A 77 -4.03 12.97 7.71
N PRO A 78 -3.52 11.73 7.71
CA PRO A 78 -2.43 11.34 6.83
C PRO A 78 -2.76 11.66 5.38
N HIS A 79 -1.77 12.18 4.67
CA HIS A 79 -1.83 12.39 3.23
C HIS A 79 -0.80 11.48 2.59
N LEU A 80 -1.26 10.60 1.70
CA LEU A 80 -0.45 9.56 1.07
C LEU A 80 -0.36 9.83 -0.42
N ILE A 81 0.82 9.63 -0.99
CA ILE A 81 1.01 9.56 -2.44
C ILE A 81 1.07 8.09 -2.81
N ALA A 82 0.21 7.64 -3.73
CA ALA A 82 0.07 6.25 -4.13
C ALA A 82 0.38 6.07 -5.61
N ALA A 83 1.01 4.95 -5.95
CA ALA A 83 1.23 4.48 -7.31
C ALA A 83 0.16 3.44 -7.64
N PHE A 84 -0.72 3.78 -8.57
CA PHE A 84 -1.89 2.98 -8.92
C PHE A 84 -1.76 2.42 -10.33
N ASP A 85 -1.78 1.09 -10.45
CA ASP A 85 -1.80 0.40 -11.73
C ASP A 85 -3.20 0.44 -12.35
N HIS A 86 -3.33 1.03 -13.54
CA HIS A 86 -4.63 1.13 -14.21
C HIS A 86 -5.14 -0.21 -14.74
N GLY A 87 -4.24 -1.12 -15.13
CA GLY A 87 -4.62 -2.40 -15.71
C GLY A 87 -5.29 -3.30 -14.67
N ALA A 88 -4.59 -3.56 -13.58
CA ALA A 88 -5.04 -4.43 -12.51
C ALA A 88 -5.90 -3.72 -11.44
N GLY A 89 -5.91 -2.38 -11.42
CA GLY A 89 -6.70 -1.62 -10.47
C GLY A 89 -6.19 -1.71 -9.03
N VAL A 90 -4.86 -1.80 -8.85
CA VAL A 90 -4.20 -2.02 -7.56
C VAL A 90 -3.19 -0.94 -7.24
N VAL A 91 -2.95 -0.70 -5.95
CA VAL A 91 -1.84 0.14 -5.48
C VAL A 91 -0.57 -0.70 -5.42
N LEU A 92 0.47 -0.24 -6.11
CA LEU A 92 1.79 -0.88 -6.19
C LEU A 92 2.71 -0.45 -5.04
N GLY A 93 2.41 0.70 -4.45
CA GLY A 93 3.08 1.22 -3.26
C GLY A 93 2.58 2.62 -2.97
N GLN A 94 2.75 3.07 -1.74
CA GLN A 94 2.40 4.42 -1.32
C GLN A 94 3.37 4.92 -0.25
N VAL A 95 3.45 6.24 -0.13
CA VAL A 95 4.32 6.91 0.86
C VAL A 95 3.55 8.04 1.53
N ALA A 96 3.75 8.19 2.84
CA ALA A 96 3.21 9.33 3.56
C ALA A 96 3.95 10.62 3.21
N VAL A 97 3.20 11.69 2.98
CA VAL A 97 3.76 13.04 2.83
C VAL A 97 4.00 13.61 4.22
N ASP A 98 5.25 13.98 4.49
CA ASP A 98 5.62 14.62 5.75
C ASP A 98 4.83 15.92 5.98
N ALA A 99 4.47 16.19 7.24
CA ALA A 99 3.61 17.31 7.60
C ALA A 99 4.17 18.69 7.22
N LYS A 100 5.49 18.82 7.06
CA LYS A 100 6.18 20.05 6.64
C LYS A 100 6.67 19.99 5.19
N SER A 101 6.36 18.92 4.47
CA SER A 101 6.74 18.72 3.07
C SER A 101 5.53 18.89 2.14
N ASN A 102 5.75 18.63 0.85
CA ASN A 102 4.72 18.57 -0.18
C ASN A 102 4.83 17.25 -0.95
N GLU A 103 3.89 17.05 -1.86
CA GLU A 103 3.73 15.81 -2.62
C GLU A 103 4.87 15.52 -3.60
N ILE A 104 5.63 16.54 -4.03
CA ILE A 104 6.63 16.39 -5.10
C ILE A 104 7.84 15.53 -4.63
N PRO A 105 8.51 15.81 -3.49
CA PRO A 105 9.55 14.93 -2.97
C PRO A 105 9.04 13.52 -2.63
N ALA A 106 7.79 13.40 -2.19
CA ALA A 106 7.18 12.11 -1.87
C ALA A 106 6.96 11.27 -3.14
N ALA A 107 6.37 11.85 -4.18
CA ALA A 107 6.21 11.23 -5.49
C ALA A 107 7.56 10.77 -6.08
N ARG A 108 8.60 11.61 -6.00
CA ARG A 108 9.96 11.23 -6.43
C ARG A 108 10.51 10.05 -5.64
N THR A 109 10.21 9.96 -4.35
CA THR A 109 10.65 8.85 -3.50
C THR A 109 9.95 7.56 -3.87
N LEU A 110 8.64 7.62 -4.06
CA LEU A 110 7.86 6.48 -4.51
C LEU A 110 8.35 5.94 -5.87
N LEU A 111 8.56 6.82 -6.85
CA LEU A 111 9.03 6.43 -8.18
C LEU A 111 10.39 5.72 -8.17
N ARG A 112 11.30 6.08 -7.27
CA ARG A 112 12.61 5.39 -7.14
C ARG A 112 12.51 3.94 -6.65
N HIS A 113 11.38 3.56 -6.07
CA HIS A 113 11.16 2.22 -5.54
C HIS A 113 10.37 1.31 -6.49
N LEU A 114 9.93 1.83 -7.64
CA LEU A 114 9.15 1.09 -8.63
C LEU A 114 10.02 0.73 -9.82
N ASP A 115 9.77 -0.45 -10.38
CA ASP A 115 10.28 -0.81 -11.70
C ASP A 115 9.39 -0.17 -12.77
N LEU A 116 9.97 0.79 -13.49
CA LEU A 116 9.28 1.64 -14.46
C LEU A 116 9.66 1.31 -15.90
N ASP A 117 10.38 0.21 -16.13
CA ASP A 117 10.70 -0.24 -17.48
C ASP A 117 9.40 -0.51 -18.26
N ASP A 118 9.34 0.02 -19.48
CA ASP A 118 8.16 -0.03 -20.37
C ASP A 118 6.85 0.48 -19.72
N ALA A 119 6.95 1.37 -18.73
CA ALA A 119 5.82 1.98 -18.05
C ALA A 119 5.52 3.41 -18.54
N VAL A 120 4.23 3.71 -18.71
CA VAL A 120 3.71 5.07 -18.82
C VAL A 120 3.30 5.51 -17.42
N VAL A 121 3.90 6.59 -16.94
CA VAL A 121 3.57 7.17 -15.63
C VAL A 121 2.83 8.49 -15.82
N THR A 122 1.67 8.62 -15.18
CA THR A 122 0.86 9.84 -15.20
C THR A 122 0.85 10.48 -13.81
N LEU A 123 0.99 11.80 -13.78
CA LEU A 123 0.89 12.63 -12.58
C LEU A 123 0.19 13.93 -12.94
N ASP A 124 -0.36 14.64 -11.94
CA ASP A 124 -0.84 16.01 -12.12
C ASP A 124 0.27 16.94 -12.64
N ALA A 125 -0.09 17.88 -13.52
CA ALA A 125 0.79 18.90 -14.04
C ALA A 125 1.52 19.71 -12.95
N MET A 126 0.96 19.83 -11.74
CA MET A 126 1.62 20.47 -10.59
C MET A 126 2.99 19.84 -10.26
N HIS A 127 3.21 18.57 -10.61
CA HIS A 127 4.50 17.88 -10.44
C HIS A 127 5.59 18.35 -11.43
N THR A 128 5.23 19.09 -12.47
CA THR A 128 6.17 19.69 -13.43
C THR A 128 6.83 20.93 -12.83
N LYS A 129 7.78 20.72 -11.92
CA LYS A 129 8.62 21.80 -11.37
C LYS A 129 9.99 21.82 -12.05
N PRO A 130 10.46 23.00 -12.52
CA PRO A 130 11.79 23.13 -13.08
C PRO A 130 12.86 22.79 -12.04
N ILE A 131 13.98 22.24 -12.52
CA ILE A 131 15.14 21.94 -11.68
C ILE A 131 15.73 23.27 -11.19
N PRO A 132 15.93 23.46 -9.87
CA PRO A 132 16.61 24.65 -9.36
C PRO A 132 18.04 24.73 -9.94
N PRO A 133 18.52 25.92 -10.32
CA PRO A 133 19.78 26.08 -11.07
C PRO A 133 21.05 25.61 -10.31
N HIS A 134 20.93 25.31 -9.03
CA HIS A 134 22.01 24.85 -8.14
C HIS A 134 21.95 23.34 -7.82
N SER A 135 21.11 22.58 -8.50
CA SER A 135 21.01 21.12 -8.32
C SER A 135 22.11 20.41 -9.11
N SER A 136 22.82 19.46 -8.48
CA SER A 136 23.85 18.64 -9.16
C SER A 136 23.26 17.87 -10.36
N PRO A 137 23.99 17.76 -11.49
CA PRO A 137 23.51 17.11 -12.72
C PRO A 137 23.12 15.64 -12.56
N ALA A 138 23.57 14.96 -11.50
CA ALA A 138 23.12 13.60 -11.16
C ALA A 138 21.61 13.53 -10.83
N GLN A 139 21.01 14.65 -10.40
CA GLN A 139 19.56 14.74 -10.13
C GLN A 139 18.73 15.07 -11.38
N ALA A 140 19.38 15.50 -12.47
CA ALA A 140 18.71 15.86 -13.72
C ALA A 140 18.47 14.63 -14.63
N ALA A 141 19.37 13.65 -14.61
CA ALA A 141 19.33 12.50 -15.51
C ALA A 141 18.16 11.52 -15.24
N THR A 142 17.67 11.44 -14.00
CA THR A 142 16.57 10.51 -13.64
C THR A 142 15.18 11.04 -13.98
N THR A 143 15.03 12.31 -14.38
CA THR A 143 13.69 12.94 -14.57
C THR A 143 13.37 13.24 -16.03
N CYS A 144 14.30 13.02 -16.97
CA CYS A 144 14.09 13.28 -18.38
C CYS A 144 14.86 12.27 -19.23
N SER A 145 14.36 11.04 -19.29
CA SER A 145 14.64 10.12 -20.40
C SER A 145 13.37 9.29 -20.55
N GLN A 146 12.50 9.78 -21.44
CA GLN A 146 11.51 8.96 -22.11
C GLN A 146 12.20 7.98 -23.05
#